data_AF-A0A1A0Y2A6-F1
#
_entry.id   AF-A0A1A0Y2A6-F1
#
_cell.length_a   1.000
_cell.length_b   1.000
_cell.length_c   1.000
_cell.angle_alpha   90.00
_cell.angle_beta   90.00
_cell.angle_gamma   90.00
#
_symmetry.space_group_name_H-M   'P 1'
#
loop_
_entity.id
_entity.type
_entity.pdbx_description
1 polymer ?
#
loop_
_entity_poly.entity_id
_entity_poly.type
_entity_poly.pdbx_seq_one_letter_code
_entity_poly.pdbx_strand_id
1 'polypeptide(L)'
;MPGLLDEVEKLNLDPADLAERERIVAGIRIAELERDPTLAGGDFTFGHLQAIHAYILQDTYAWAGRPRTIGQDTTAFGMAHCRPEFLDGEIRRVFGAIDSNRPSLADRDAAIATVAEHWGELTAGVANIFATELSSA
;
A
#
# COMPACT_ATOMS: atom_id res chain seq x y z
N MET A 1 14.40 -12.57 -7.97
CA MET A 1 15.82 -13.02 -8.01
C MET A 1 16.01 -14.09 -6.94
N PRO A 2 16.39 -15.34 -7.26
CA PRO A 2 16.57 -16.38 -6.24
C PRO A 2 17.88 -16.11 -5.49
N GLY A 3 17.80 -15.89 -4.17
CA GLY A 3 18.97 -15.77 -3.29
C GLY A 3 18.97 -14.54 -2.37
N LEU A 4 18.24 -13.47 -2.69
CA LEU A 4 18.28 -12.26 -1.85
C LEU A 4 17.45 -12.41 -0.56
N LEU A 5 16.32 -13.14 -0.63
CA LEU A 5 15.53 -13.49 0.55
C LEU A 5 16.27 -14.48 1.46
N ASP A 6 17.00 -15.43 0.88
CA ASP A 6 17.83 -16.38 1.63
C ASP A 6 18.95 -15.66 2.41
N GLU A 7 19.50 -14.57 1.87
CA GLU A 7 20.46 -13.72 2.59
C GLU A 7 19.78 -12.91 3.70
N VAL A 8 18.52 -12.49 3.54
CA VAL A 8 17.77 -11.81 4.61
C VAL A 8 17.40 -12.76 5.74
N GLU A 9 17.07 -14.01 5.44
CA GLU A 9 16.83 -15.01 6.49
C GLU A 9 18.11 -15.37 7.25
N LYS A 10 19.29 -15.23 6.61
CA LYS A 10 20.61 -15.33 7.27
C LYS A 10 20.98 -14.07 8.06
N LEU A 11 20.36 -12.92 7.81
CA LEU A 11 20.47 -11.76 8.67
C LEU A 11 19.70 -12.10 9.95
N ASN A 12 20.40 -12.67 10.93
CA ASN A 12 19.92 -12.99 12.26
C ASN A 12 19.62 -11.70 13.06
N LEU A 13 18.67 -10.90 12.56
CA LEU A 13 18.22 -9.66 13.15
C LEU A 13 17.29 -10.01 14.31
N ASP A 14 17.61 -9.45 15.48
CA ASP A 14 16.77 -9.54 16.68
C ASP A 14 15.32 -9.13 16.32
N PRO A 15 14.27 -9.83 16.82
CA PRO A 15 12.89 -9.33 16.76
C PRO A 15 12.73 -7.85 17.14
N ALA A 16 13.66 -7.30 17.94
CA ALA A 16 13.76 -5.88 18.26
C ALA A 16 13.96 -4.95 17.05
N ASP A 17 14.47 -5.44 15.90
CA ASP A 17 14.74 -4.66 14.69
C ASP A 17 13.73 -4.97 13.56
N LEU A 18 12.45 -5.19 13.90
CA LEU A 18 11.34 -5.42 12.94
C LEU A 18 11.33 -4.40 11.78
N ALA A 19 11.61 -3.12 12.06
CA ALA A 19 11.63 -2.07 11.06
C ALA A 19 12.80 -2.21 10.05
N GLU A 20 13.95 -2.72 10.48
CA GLU A 20 15.09 -3.03 9.60
C GLU A 20 14.72 -4.17 8.65
N ARG A 21 14.17 -5.25 9.22
CA ARG A 21 13.72 -6.40 8.45
C ARG A 21 12.66 -6.01 7.43
N GLU A 22 11.62 -5.28 7.85
CA GLU A 22 10.58 -4.79 6.95
C GLU A 22 11.18 -4.03 5.78
N ARG A 23 12.05 -3.04 6.05
CA ARG A 23 12.62 -2.20 5.01
C ARG A 23 13.43 -2.99 4.00
N ILE A 24 14.27 -3.92 4.47
CA ILE A 24 15.09 -4.75 3.58
C ILE A 24 14.18 -5.62 2.72
N VAL A 25 13.26 -6.37 3.33
CA VAL A 25 12.40 -7.31 2.61
C VAL A 25 11.44 -6.60 1.65
N ALA A 26 10.78 -5.54 2.09
CA ALA A 26 9.92 -4.72 1.25
C ALA A 26 10.71 -4.12 0.07
N GLY A 27 11.95 -3.66 0.31
CA GLY A 27 12.84 -3.16 -0.74
C GLY A 27 13.14 -4.21 -1.82
N ILE A 28 13.33 -5.48 -1.43
CA ILE A 28 13.50 -6.59 -2.37
C ILE A 28 12.26 -6.74 -3.25
N ARG A 29 11.07 -6.81 -2.63
CA ARG A 29 9.80 -7.00 -3.35
C ARG A 29 9.47 -5.83 -4.28
N ILE A 30 9.76 -4.60 -3.86
CA ILE A 30 9.65 -3.42 -4.72
C ILE A 30 10.57 -3.56 -5.93
N ALA A 31 11.83 -3.95 -5.72
CA ALA A 31 12.77 -4.15 -6.82
C ALA A 31 12.38 -5.32 -7.76
N GLU A 32 11.60 -6.30 -7.28
CA GLU A 32 11.00 -7.34 -8.14
C GLU A 32 9.85 -6.77 -8.97
N LEU A 33 8.96 -5.97 -8.36
CA LEU A 33 7.85 -5.30 -9.06
C LEU A 33 8.32 -4.28 -10.09
N GLU A 34 9.39 -3.52 -9.81
CA GLU A 34 9.98 -2.59 -10.78
C GLU A 34 10.52 -3.32 -12.03
N ARG A 35 11.02 -4.55 -11.85
CA ARG A 35 11.51 -5.40 -12.96
C ARG A 35 10.37 -6.08 -13.70
N ASP A 36 9.35 -6.54 -12.97
CA ASP A 36 8.18 -7.21 -13.51
C ASP A 36 6.91 -6.78 -12.77
N PRO A 37 6.23 -5.72 -13.26
CA PRO A 37 4.99 -5.24 -12.66
C PRO A 37 3.84 -6.26 -12.71
N THR A 38 3.95 -7.31 -13.53
CA THR A 38 2.90 -8.33 -13.65
C THR A 38 2.79 -9.22 -12.42
N LEU A 39 3.83 -9.26 -11.57
CA LEU A 39 3.86 -10.00 -10.31
C LEU A 39 2.77 -9.55 -9.32
N ALA A 40 2.31 -8.31 -9.43
CA ALA A 40 1.12 -7.80 -8.75
C ALA A 40 0.25 -7.01 -9.72
N GLY A 41 0.02 -7.54 -10.92
CA GLY A 41 -0.70 -6.84 -11.99
C GLY A 41 -2.18 -6.57 -11.67
N GLY A 42 -2.73 -5.54 -12.32
CA GLY A 42 -4.13 -5.16 -12.18
C GLY A 42 -4.42 -3.85 -12.92
N ASP A 43 -5.64 -3.34 -12.74
CA ASP A 43 -6.16 -2.19 -13.49
C ASP A 43 -6.54 -1.02 -12.58
N PHE A 44 -5.62 -0.66 -11.68
CA PHE A 44 -5.76 0.43 -10.71
C PHE A 44 -7.05 0.37 -9.86
N THR A 45 -7.59 -0.83 -9.66
CA THR A 45 -8.73 -1.07 -8.75
C THR A 45 -8.25 -1.18 -7.31
N PHE A 46 -9.18 -1.16 -6.35
CA PHE A 46 -8.82 -1.41 -4.97
C PHE A 46 -8.14 -2.78 -4.76
N GLY A 47 -8.63 -3.81 -5.45
CA GLY A 47 -8.01 -5.14 -5.43
C GLY A 47 -6.58 -5.15 -5.95
N HIS A 48 -6.27 -4.30 -6.94
CA HIS A 48 -4.89 -4.12 -7.41
C HIS A 48 -4.00 -3.49 -6.33
N LEU A 49 -4.47 -2.46 -5.62
CA LEU A 49 -3.74 -1.89 -4.48
C LEU A 49 -3.51 -2.92 -3.36
N GLN A 50 -4.52 -3.74 -3.05
CA GLN A 50 -4.38 -4.82 -2.07
C GLN A 50 -3.33 -5.85 -2.50
N ALA A 51 -3.30 -6.23 -3.78
CA ALA A 51 -2.32 -7.17 -4.32
C ALA A 51 -0.88 -6.61 -4.24
N ILE A 52 -0.69 -5.33 -4.59
CA ILE A 52 0.61 -4.66 -4.45
C ILE A 52 1.04 -4.64 -2.99
N HIS A 53 0.16 -4.21 -2.08
CA HIS A 53 0.48 -4.17 -0.65
C HIS A 53 0.76 -5.56 -0.09
N ALA A 54 -0.01 -6.58 -0.49
CA ALA A 54 0.25 -7.97 -0.11
C ALA A 54 1.63 -8.40 -0.59
N TYR A 55 1.95 -8.19 -1.87
CA TYR A 55 3.21 -8.62 -2.47
C TYR A 55 4.43 -8.01 -1.78
N ILE A 56 4.37 -6.72 -1.44
CA ILE A 56 5.48 -5.99 -0.80
C ILE A 56 5.72 -6.46 0.64
N LEU A 57 4.66 -6.81 1.38
CA LEU A 57 4.72 -7.02 2.83
C LEU A 57 4.39 -8.45 3.30
N GLN A 58 4.10 -9.38 2.39
CA GLN A 58 3.71 -10.77 2.69
C GLN A 58 4.70 -11.52 3.60
N ASP A 59 6.00 -11.22 3.46
CA ASP A 59 7.07 -11.88 4.20
C ASP A 59 7.29 -11.27 5.60
N THR A 60 6.66 -10.12 5.88
CA THR A 60 6.79 -9.40 7.16
C THR A 60 5.51 -9.48 7.98
N TYR A 61 4.34 -9.38 7.35
CA TYR A 61 3.05 -9.22 8.01
C TYR A 61 1.99 -10.19 7.48
N ALA A 62 1.39 -10.96 8.38
CA ALA A 62 0.29 -11.89 8.04
C ALA A 62 -0.98 -11.16 7.54
N TRP A 63 -1.12 -9.88 7.85
CA TRP A 63 -2.24 -9.03 7.43
C TRP A 63 -1.98 -8.28 6.12
N ALA A 64 -0.84 -8.47 5.45
CA ALA A 64 -0.51 -7.76 4.22
C ALA A 64 -1.65 -7.86 3.18
N GLY A 65 -2.09 -6.71 2.66
CA GLY A 65 -3.19 -6.59 1.70
C GLY A 65 -4.59 -6.55 2.33
N ARG A 66 -4.72 -6.67 3.65
CA ARG A 66 -6.01 -6.61 4.35
C ARG A 66 -6.34 -5.18 4.79
N PRO A 67 -7.52 -4.64 4.44
CA PRO A 67 -7.98 -3.36 4.96
C PRO A 67 -8.16 -3.44 6.48
N ARG A 68 -8.03 -2.30 7.15
CA ARG A 68 -8.29 -2.17 8.59
C ARG A 68 -9.79 -2.23 8.88
N THR A 69 -10.11 -2.72 10.07
CA THR A 69 -11.47 -2.92 10.56
C THR A 69 -11.78 -2.01 11.75
N ILE A 70 -13.05 -1.99 12.17
CA ILE A 70 -13.52 -1.20 13.32
C ILE A 70 -12.62 -1.45 14.55
N GLY A 71 -12.19 -0.38 15.20
CA GLY A 71 -11.24 -0.40 16.33
C GLY A 71 -9.76 -0.29 15.94
N GLN A 72 -9.43 -0.27 14.64
CA GLN A 72 -8.09 0.02 14.13
C GLN A 72 -8.01 1.45 13.60
N ASP A 73 -8.23 2.41 14.49
CA ASP A 73 -8.07 3.83 14.18
C ASP A 73 -6.58 4.17 14.03
N THR A 74 -6.27 5.06 13.08
CA THR A 74 -4.89 5.51 12.87
C THR A 74 -4.83 7.03 12.79
N THR A 75 -3.70 7.57 13.22
CA THR A 75 -3.40 9.00 13.12
C THR A 75 -2.01 9.17 12.50
N ALA A 76 -1.79 10.26 11.79
CA ALA A 76 -0.46 10.67 11.35
C ALA A 76 -0.35 12.19 11.46
N PHE A 77 0.82 12.67 11.91
CA PHE A 77 1.08 14.10 12.11
C PHE A 77 0.01 14.82 12.95
N GLY A 78 -0.57 14.13 13.94
CA GLY A 78 -1.64 14.69 14.80
C GLY A 78 -3.01 14.79 14.15
N MET A 79 -3.19 14.30 12.91
CA MET A 79 -4.46 14.25 12.21
C MET A 79 -4.99 12.81 12.18
N ALA A 80 -6.30 12.66 12.44
CA ALA A 80 -6.96 11.37 12.30
C ALA A 80 -7.19 11.05 10.83
N HIS A 81 -6.91 9.81 10.43
CA HIS A 81 -7.34 9.32 9.13
C HIS A 81 -8.85 9.02 9.15
N CYS A 82 -9.40 8.69 7.98
CA CYS A 82 -10.76 8.18 7.84
C CYS A 82 -11.02 7.09 8.89
N ARG A 83 -12.18 7.07 9.56
CA ARG A 83 -12.44 5.99 10.52
C ARG A 83 -12.79 4.69 9.81
N PRO A 84 -12.49 3.50 10.38
CA PRO A 84 -12.74 2.24 9.70
C PRO A 84 -14.22 2.05 9.29
N GLU A 85 -15.17 2.61 10.07
CA GLU A 85 -16.61 2.54 9.75
C GLU A 85 -16.97 3.18 8.40
N PHE A 86 -16.18 4.14 7.93
CA PHE A 86 -16.42 4.86 6.68
C PHE A 86 -15.47 4.43 5.55
N LEU A 87 -14.49 3.58 5.85
CA LEU A 87 -13.41 3.22 4.94
C LEU A 87 -13.93 2.57 3.65
N ASP A 88 -14.88 1.65 3.76
CA ASP A 88 -15.49 0.99 2.59
C ASP A 88 -16.18 1.98 1.65
N GLY A 89 -16.88 2.97 2.22
CA GLY A 89 -17.54 4.02 1.44
C GLY A 89 -16.52 4.88 0.70
N GLU A 90 -15.44 5.23 1.38
CA GLU A 90 -14.39 6.08 0.84
C GLU A 90 -13.52 5.37 -0.21
N ILE A 91 -13.21 4.09 0.00
CA ILE A 91 -12.56 3.24 -1.00
C ILE A 91 -13.39 3.23 -2.29
N ARG A 92 -14.71 3.00 -2.19
CA ARG A 92 -15.58 3.01 -3.38
C ARG A 92 -15.60 4.37 -4.07
N ARG A 93 -15.62 5.47 -3.31
CA ARG A 93 -15.60 6.83 -3.86
C ARG A 93 -14.31 7.11 -4.64
N VAL A 94 -13.16 6.88 -4.00
CA VAL A 94 -11.84 7.18 -4.59
C VAL A 94 -11.58 6.28 -5.80
N PHE A 95 -11.76 4.97 -5.68
CA PHE A 95 -11.50 4.05 -6.79
C PHE A 95 -12.54 4.17 -7.92
N GLY A 96 -13.77 4.60 -7.62
CA GLY A 96 -14.74 4.95 -8.66
C GLY A 96 -14.34 6.20 -9.46
N ALA A 97 -13.73 7.20 -8.80
CA ALA A 97 -13.19 8.39 -9.46
C ALA A 97 -11.98 8.06 -10.35
N ILE A 98 -11.07 7.21 -9.87
CA ILE A 98 -9.93 6.71 -10.66
C ILE A 98 -10.41 6.00 -11.91
N ASP A 99 -11.42 5.14 -11.77
CA ASP A 99 -11.95 4.39 -12.91
C ASP A 99 -12.62 5.30 -13.95
N SER A 100 -13.38 6.30 -13.47
CA SER A 100 -14.12 7.23 -14.32
C SER A 100 -13.23 8.27 -15.02
N ASN A 101 -12.05 8.56 -14.50
CA ASN A 101 -11.15 9.60 -15.02
C ASN A 101 -9.70 9.10 -15.06
N ARG A 102 -9.36 8.33 -16.10
CA ARG A 102 -7.99 7.81 -16.28
C ARG A 102 -7.05 8.88 -16.85
N PRO A 103 -5.74 8.86 -16.51
CA PRO A 103 -4.76 9.76 -17.09
C PRO A 103 -4.73 9.67 -18.62
N SER A 104 -4.61 10.81 -19.30
CA SER A 104 -4.52 10.86 -20.76
C SER A 104 -3.26 10.16 -21.26
N LEU A 105 -3.38 9.37 -22.33
CA LEU A 105 -2.22 8.76 -23.00
C LEU A 105 -1.60 9.68 -24.06
N ALA A 106 -2.29 10.75 -24.45
CA ALA A 106 -1.87 11.64 -25.54
C ALA A 106 -1.44 13.04 -25.05
N ASP A 107 -1.92 13.46 -23.88
CA ASP A 107 -1.63 14.77 -23.29
C ASP A 107 -0.95 14.58 -21.94
N ARG A 108 0.33 14.94 -21.88
CA ARG A 108 1.17 14.77 -20.70
C ARG A 108 0.73 15.66 -19.55
N ASP A 109 0.35 16.91 -19.81
CA ASP A 109 0.03 17.87 -18.75
C ASP A 109 -1.32 17.50 -18.12
N ALA A 110 -2.29 17.09 -18.95
CA ALA A 110 -3.54 16.52 -18.46
C ALA A 110 -3.30 15.24 -17.64
N ALA A 111 -2.42 14.33 -18.11
CA ALA A 111 -2.09 13.11 -17.38
C ALA A 111 -1.47 13.39 -16.01
N ILE A 112 -0.53 14.34 -15.92
CA ILE A 112 0.10 14.74 -14.66
C ILE A 112 -0.95 15.31 -13.70
N ALA A 113 -1.85 16.17 -14.19
CA ALA A 113 -2.92 16.73 -13.37
C ALA A 113 -3.83 15.64 -12.79
N THR A 114 -4.28 14.70 -13.63
CA THR A 114 -5.13 13.57 -13.19
C THR A 114 -4.42 12.68 -12.17
N VAL A 115 -3.15 12.35 -12.38
CA VAL A 115 -2.38 11.53 -11.42
C VAL A 115 -2.20 12.27 -10.09
N ALA A 116 -1.90 13.57 -10.12
CA ALA A 116 -1.73 14.37 -8.91
C ALA A 116 -3.03 14.47 -8.09
N GLU A 117 -4.17 14.65 -8.76
CA GLU A 117 -5.49 14.65 -8.13
C GLU A 117 -5.79 13.31 -7.45
N HIS A 118 -5.66 12.19 -8.19
CA HIS A 118 -5.90 10.85 -7.63
C HIS A 118 -4.95 10.48 -6.50
N TRP A 119 -3.68 10.91 -6.58
CA TRP A 119 -2.72 10.73 -5.49
C TRP A 119 -3.12 11.49 -4.23
N GLY A 120 -3.61 12.73 -4.40
CA GLY A 120 -4.13 13.55 -3.31
C GLY A 120 -5.33 12.90 -2.63
N GLU A 121 -6.30 12.42 -3.43
CA GLU A 121 -7.50 11.73 -2.92
C GLU A 121 -7.16 10.41 -2.20
N LEU A 122 -6.23 9.62 -2.73
CA LEU A 122 -5.76 8.41 -2.07
C LEU A 122 -5.11 8.71 -0.72
N THR A 123 -4.33 9.79 -0.63
CA THR A 123 -3.65 10.18 0.61
C THR A 123 -4.63 10.78 1.62
N ALA A 124 -5.54 11.66 1.21
CA ALA A 124 -6.45 12.35 2.12
C ALA A 124 -7.63 11.46 2.56
N GLY A 125 -8.23 10.73 1.62
CA GLY A 125 -9.42 9.91 1.88
C GLY A 125 -9.09 8.56 2.50
N VAL A 126 -7.99 7.93 2.05
CA VAL A 126 -7.71 6.53 2.37
C VAL A 126 -6.25 6.29 2.76
N ALA A 127 -5.56 7.27 3.36
CA ALA A 127 -4.29 6.99 4.03
C ALA A 127 -4.47 5.91 5.11
N ASN A 128 -3.46 5.04 5.23
CA ASN A 128 -3.44 3.90 6.13
C ASN A 128 -4.71 3.03 5.99
N ILE A 129 -5.08 2.63 4.77
CA ILE A 129 -6.17 1.65 4.52
C ILE A 129 -5.91 0.34 5.24
N PHE A 130 -4.67 -0.14 5.25
CA PHE A 130 -4.36 -1.50 5.64
C PHE A 130 -4.31 -1.65 7.15
N ALA A 131 -4.61 -2.86 7.62
CA ALA A 131 -4.49 -3.20 9.02
C ALA A 131 -3.06 -2.89 9.52
N THR A 132 -2.94 -2.52 10.78
CA THR A 132 -1.66 -2.49 11.48
C THR A 132 -1.80 -3.32 12.74
N GLU A 133 -0.70 -3.94 13.19
CA GLU A 133 -0.67 -4.34 14.59
C GLU A 133 -0.69 -3.04 15.40
N LEU A 134 -1.78 -2.81 16.12
CA LEU A 134 -1.84 -1.75 17.11
C LEU A 134 -0.68 -2.02 18.06
N SER A 135 0.38 -1.19 17.98
CA SER A 135 1.18 -0.95 19.18
C SER A 135 0.17 -0.42 20.18
N SER A 136 -0.23 -1.27 21.12
CA SER A 136 -0.95 -0.88 22.32
C SER A 136 -0.16 0.28 22.93
N ALA A 137 -0.70 1.48 22.82
CA ALA A 137 -0.26 2.63 23.58
C ALA A 137 -0.37 2.33 25.09
#